data_AF-A0A8E8K9G1-F1
#
_entry.id   AF-A0A8E8K9G1-F1
#
_cell.length_a   1.000
_cell.length_b   1.000
_cell.length_c   1.000
_cell.angle_alpha   90.00
_cell.angle_beta   90.00
_cell.angle_gamma   90.00
#
_symmetry.space_group_name_H-M   'P 1'
#
loop_
_entity.id
_entity.type
_entity.pdbx_description
1 polymer ?
#
loop_
_entity_poly.entity_id
_entity_poly.type
_entity_poly.pdbx_seq_one_letter_code
_entity_poly.pdbx_strand_id
1 'polypeptide(L)'
;MNGCIICGTTPTDGAHVKPKETFDSEEIRRGRDRVQNIISLCQNHHRLFDRGKIGICPNKSRFIIQKPDSSEIECQEIQHQLNIRDEYISYRNSSCEYKVKFRLGILPQDYGSMCDSC
;
A
#
# COMPACT_ATOMS: atom_id res chain seq x y z
N MET A 1 18.01 5.73 8.10
CA MET A 1 17.46 6.91 7.40
C MET A 1 16.18 6.45 6.74
N ASN A 2 15.01 6.94 7.17
CA ASN A 2 13.73 6.43 6.68
C ASN A 2 13.30 7.23 5.45
N GLY A 3 13.94 6.94 4.31
CA GLY A 3 13.47 7.42 3.02
C GLY A 3 12.13 6.78 2.63
N CYS A 4 11.60 7.17 1.47
CA CYS A 4 10.37 6.57 0.97
C CYS A 4 10.51 5.06 0.90
N ILE A 5 9.57 4.30 1.46
CA ILE A 5 9.65 2.84 1.49
C ILE A 5 9.63 2.19 0.10
N ILE A 6 9.24 2.95 -0.93
CA ILE A 6 9.20 2.51 -2.32
C ILE A 6 10.52 2.83 -3.04
N CYS A 7 11.04 4.05 -2.92
CA CYS A 7 12.16 4.52 -3.76
C CYS A 7 13.35 5.11 -2.99
N GLY A 8 13.32 5.11 -1.66
CA GLY A 8 14.38 5.64 -0.79
C GLY A 8 14.49 7.17 -0.75
N THR A 9 13.79 7.92 -1.61
CA THR A 9 13.90 9.39 -1.68
C THR A 9 13.35 10.09 -0.43
N THR A 10 13.95 11.22 -0.09
CA THR A 10 13.54 12.15 0.99
C THR A 10 13.23 13.55 0.41
N PRO A 11 12.41 14.39 1.06
CA PRO A 11 11.70 14.16 2.32
C PRO A 11 10.52 13.19 2.16
N THR A 12 10.01 12.70 3.28
CA THR A 12 8.86 11.78 3.34
C THR A 12 7.82 12.27 4.32
N ASP A 13 6.58 11.92 4.05
CA ASP A 13 5.45 12.06 4.97
C ASP A 13 4.90 10.68 5.35
N GLY A 14 4.22 10.62 6.49
CA GLY A 14 3.50 9.43 6.93
C GLY A 14 2.14 9.32 6.21
N ALA A 15 1.98 8.30 5.38
CA ALA A 15 0.73 7.98 4.72
C ALA A 15 -0.05 6.93 5.54
N HIS A 16 -1.30 7.23 5.88
CA HIS A 16 -2.16 6.27 6.55
C HIS A 16 -2.61 5.19 5.55
N VAL A 17 -2.44 3.91 5.90
CA VAL A 17 -2.87 2.78 5.08
C VAL A 17 -4.40 2.66 5.11
N LYS A 18 -4.98 2.70 6.32
CA LYS A 18 -6.41 2.84 6.58
C LYS A 18 -6.68 4.24 7.14
N PRO A 19 -7.70 4.99 6.66
CA PRO A 19 -7.95 6.36 7.13
C PRO A 19 -8.19 6.41 8.63
N LYS A 20 -7.63 7.43 9.29
CA LYS A 20 -7.67 7.59 10.76
C LYS A 20 -9.10 7.66 11.31
N GLU A 21 -10.01 8.22 10.53
CA GLU A 21 -11.42 8.42 10.87
C GLU A 21 -12.19 7.11 11.04
N THR A 22 -11.61 6.00 10.57
CA THR A 22 -12.21 4.65 10.66
C THR A 22 -11.78 3.86 11.89
N PHE A 23 -10.97 4.47 12.78
CA PHE A 23 -10.49 3.86 14.01
C PHE A 23 -11.38 4.28 15.17
N ASP A 24 -11.70 3.33 16.05
CA ASP A 24 -12.41 3.65 17.29
C ASP A 24 -11.47 4.23 18.36
N SER A 25 -12.05 4.78 19.42
CA SER A 25 -11.32 5.42 20.51
C SER A 25 -10.34 4.48 21.22
N GLU A 26 -10.63 3.18 21.30
CA GLU A 26 -9.75 2.19 21.92
C GLU A 26 -8.56 1.86 21.03
N GLU A 27 -8.74 1.76 19.72
CA GLU A 27 -7.65 1.56 18.76
C GLU A 27 -6.69 2.75 18.74
N ILE A 28 -7.23 3.98 18.79
CA ILE A 28 -6.44 5.22 18.90
C ILE A 28 -5.68 5.25 20.22
N ARG A 29 -6.32 4.91 21.35
CA ARG A 29 -5.67 4.85 22.67
C ARG A 29 -4.50 3.86 22.69
N ARG A 30 -4.60 2.76 21.94
CA ARG A 30 -3.55 1.75 21.76
C ARG A 30 -2.49 2.15 20.72
N GLY A 31 -2.60 3.33 20.10
CA GLY A 31 -1.66 3.85 19.10
C GLY A 31 -1.65 3.06 17.78
N ARG A 32 -2.68 2.27 17.50
CA ARG A 32 -2.75 1.41 16.30
C ARG A 32 -2.88 2.21 15.02
N ASP A 33 -3.53 3.37 15.08
CA ASP A 33 -3.66 4.33 13.98
C ASP A 33 -2.30 4.86 13.50
N ARG A 34 -1.26 4.76 14.34
CA ARG A 34 0.09 5.24 14.05
C ARG A 34 1.10 4.12 13.82
N VAL A 35 1.30 3.24 14.81
CA VAL A 35 2.42 2.29 14.81
C VAL A 35 2.27 1.23 13.72
N GLN A 36 1.03 0.82 13.43
CA GLN A 36 0.75 -0.30 12.52
C GLN A 36 -0.09 0.09 11.31
N ASN A 37 -0.17 1.38 11.01
CA ASN A 37 -1.05 1.92 9.98
C ASN A 37 -0.42 3.08 9.19
N ILE A 38 0.87 3.39 9.39
CA ILE A 38 1.56 4.45 8.66
C ILE A 38 2.75 3.88 7.90
N ILE A 39 2.89 4.29 6.64
CA ILE A 39 4.09 4.04 5.81
C ILE A 39 4.73 5.36 5.40
N SER A 40 6.07 5.41 5.35
CA SER A 40 6.81 6.61 4.94
C SER A 40 6.90 6.69 3.42
N LEU A 41 6.29 7.72 2.82
CA LEU A 41 6.28 7.93 1.37
C LEU A 41 6.81 9.32 1.01
N CYS A 42 7.54 9.42 -0.10
CA CYS A 42 7.82 10.72 -0.71
C CYS A 42 6.53 11.29 -1.33
N GLN A 43 6.50 12.59 -1.61
CA GLN A 43 5.28 13.28 -2.07
C GLN A 43 4.67 12.64 -3.34
N ASN A 44 5.48 12.16 -4.27
CA ASN A 44 5.00 11.52 -5.50
C ASN A 44 4.28 10.20 -5.21
N HIS A 45 4.92 9.30 -4.45
CA HIS A 45 4.31 8.04 -4.07
C HIS A 45 3.13 8.22 -3.14
N HIS A 46 3.15 9.22 -2.25
CA HIS A 46 2.03 9.55 -1.37
C HIS A 46 0.78 9.91 -2.20
N ARG A 47 0.91 10.78 -3.20
CA ARG A 47 -0.21 11.14 -4.09
C ARG A 47 -0.76 9.94 -4.88
N LEU A 48 0.13 9.07 -5.37
CA LEU A 48 -0.29 7.85 -6.06
C LEU A 48 -0.97 6.87 -5.11
N PHE A 49 -0.49 6.80 -3.87
CA PHE A 49 -1.10 6.05 -2.80
C PHE A 49 -2.52 6.60 -2.56
N ASP A 50 -2.71 7.88 -2.27
CA ASP A 50 -4.06 8.41 -1.99
C ASP A 50 -5.07 8.22 -3.14
N ARG A 51 -4.58 8.16 -4.39
CA ARG A 51 -5.41 7.91 -5.59
C ARG A 51 -5.70 6.44 -5.86
N GLY A 52 -5.26 5.52 -5.00
CA GLY A 52 -5.47 4.08 -5.16
C GLY A 52 -4.59 3.42 -6.24
N LYS A 53 -3.56 4.11 -6.74
CA LYS A 53 -2.63 3.59 -7.75
C LYS A 53 -1.52 2.71 -7.18
N ILE A 54 -1.42 2.63 -5.85
CA ILE A 54 -0.45 1.78 -5.16
C ILE A 54 -1.20 0.84 -4.21
N GLY A 55 -0.95 -0.45 -4.39
CA GLY A 55 -1.42 -1.53 -3.55
C GLY A 55 -0.26 -2.25 -2.85
N ILE A 56 -0.57 -3.00 -1.81
CA ILE A 56 0.41 -3.76 -1.02
C ILE A 56 0.07 -5.24 -1.15
N CYS A 57 1.00 -6.09 -1.58
CA CYS A 57 0.71 -7.53 -1.63
C CYS A 57 0.39 -8.07 -0.23
N PRO A 58 -0.57 -9.00 -0.07
CA PRO A 58 -1.01 -9.49 1.25
C PRO A 58 0.13 -10.09 2.09
N ASN A 59 1.13 -10.70 1.44
CA ASN A 59 2.33 -11.24 2.08
C ASN A 59 3.37 -10.18 2.49
N LYS A 60 3.10 -8.88 2.23
CA LYS A 60 3.97 -7.74 2.54
C LYS A 60 5.37 -7.81 1.90
N SER A 61 5.51 -8.52 0.78
CA SER A 61 6.80 -8.66 0.09
C SER A 61 7.06 -7.57 -0.95
N ARG A 62 6.00 -7.01 -1.55
CA ARG A 62 6.09 -6.05 -2.67
C ARG A 62 4.92 -5.07 -2.69
N PHE A 63 5.15 -3.92 -3.30
CA PHE A 63 4.11 -2.98 -3.74
C PHE A 63 3.74 -3.26 -5.19
N ILE A 64 2.46 -3.09 -5.52
CA ILE A 64 1.94 -3.06 -6.89
C ILE A 64 1.67 -1.59 -7.22
N ILE A 65 2.35 -1.05 -8.23
CA ILE A 65 2.35 0.38 -8.54
C ILE A 65 1.89 0.57 -9.97
N GLN A 66 0.79 1.30 -10.15
CA GLN A 66 0.38 1.77 -11.47
C GLN A 66 1.07 3.10 -11.77
N LYS A 67 1.78 3.16 -12.91
CA LYS A 67 2.49 4.38 -13.31
C LYS A 67 1.51 5.55 -13.54
N PRO A 68 1.92 6.81 -13.26
CA PRO A 68 1.11 7.97 -13.56
C PRO A 68 0.66 7.95 -15.02
N ASP A 69 -0.63 8.19 -15.24
CA ASP A 69 -1.25 8.33 -16.57
C ASP A 69 -0.97 7.18 -17.57
N SER A 70 -0.63 6.00 -17.05
CA SER A 70 -0.31 4.80 -17.83
C SER A 70 -1.12 3.59 -17.36
N SER A 71 -1.26 2.62 -18.27
CA SER A 71 -1.78 1.28 -17.98
C SER A 71 -0.72 0.35 -17.38
N GLU A 72 0.54 0.78 -17.38
CA GLU A 72 1.68 -0.02 -16.95
C GLU A 72 1.69 -0.22 -15.42
N ILE A 73 2.03 -1.45 -15.03
CA ILE A 73 2.17 -1.87 -13.63
C ILE A 73 3.62 -2.23 -13.38
N GLU A 74 4.14 -1.73 -12.27
CA GLU A 74 5.45 -2.05 -11.73
C GLU A 74 5.31 -2.74 -10.38
N CYS A 75 6.26 -3.61 -10.06
CA CYS A 75 6.31 -4.29 -8.79
C CYS A 75 7.62 -3.95 -8.09
N GLN A 76 7.48 -3.32 -6.93
CA GLN A 76 8.62 -2.86 -6.15
C GLN A 76 8.74 -3.71 -4.90
N GLU A 77 9.87 -4.38 -4.72
CA GLU A 77 10.14 -5.14 -3.50
C GLU A 77 10.19 -4.22 -2.29
N ILE A 78 9.61 -4.71 -1.19
CA ILE A 78 9.65 -4.03 0.10
C ILE A 78 10.98 -4.39 0.76
N GLN A 79 11.87 -3.40 0.86
CA GLN A 79 13.22 -3.62 1.38
C GLN A 79 13.27 -3.88 2.90
N HIS A 80 12.23 -3.50 3.64
CA HIS A 80 12.16 -3.62 5.10
C HIS A 80 10.79 -4.12 5.55
N GLN A 81 10.75 -4.97 6.57
CA GLN A 81 9.50 -5.56 7.03
C GLN A 81 8.44 -4.48 7.35
N LEU A 82 7.30 -4.55 6.66
CA LEU A 82 6.15 -3.72 6.96
C LEU A 82 5.44 -4.24 8.21
N ASN A 83 5.47 -3.46 9.29
CA ASN A 83 4.65 -3.71 10.47
C ASN A 83 3.24 -3.13 10.32
N ILE A 84 2.53 -3.49 9.24
CA ILE A 84 1.15 -3.07 9.00
C ILE A 84 0.23 -4.27 9.21
N ARG A 85 -0.93 -4.07 9.84
CA ARG A 85 -1.91 -5.14 10.06
C ARG A 85 -2.56 -5.57 8.75
N ASP A 86 -2.84 -6.86 8.63
CA ASP A 86 -3.38 -7.45 7.39
C ASP A 86 -4.73 -6.84 7.03
N GLU A 87 -5.59 -6.59 8.02
CA GLU A 87 -6.90 -5.96 7.77
C GLU A 87 -6.79 -4.53 7.24
N TYR A 88 -5.71 -3.80 7.56
CA TYR A 88 -5.50 -2.44 7.05
C TYR A 88 -5.02 -2.50 5.59
N ILE A 89 -4.18 -3.48 5.27
CA ILE A 89 -3.80 -3.79 3.88
C ILE A 89 -5.02 -4.22 3.06
N SER A 90 -5.86 -5.10 3.58
CA SER A 90 -7.09 -5.53 2.92
C SER A 90 -8.03 -4.34 2.66
N TYR A 91 -8.26 -3.49 3.66
CA TYR A 91 -9.06 -2.27 3.50
C TYR A 91 -8.48 -1.37 2.41
N ARG A 92 -7.18 -1.09 2.51
CA ARG A 92 -6.45 -0.25 1.56
C ARG A 92 -6.52 -0.77 0.13
N ASN A 93 -6.28 -2.06 -0.06
CA ASN A 93 -6.31 -2.66 -1.38
C ASN A 93 -7.73 -2.69 -1.96
N SER A 94 -8.76 -2.77 -1.11
CA SER A 94 -10.16 -2.68 -1.53
C SER A 94 -10.55 -1.31 -2.09
N SER A 95 -9.78 -0.25 -1.80
CA SER A 95 -9.95 1.09 -2.38
C SER A 95 -9.03 1.38 -3.57
N CYS A 96 -8.16 0.45 -3.98
CA CYS A 96 -7.27 0.64 -5.12
C CYS A 96 -8.02 0.68 -6.47
N GLU A 97 -7.35 1.21 -7.50
CA GLU A 97 -7.83 1.16 -8.88
C GLU A 97 -8.00 -0.30 -9.35
N TYR A 98 -8.89 -0.51 -10.33
CA TYR A 98 -9.23 -1.83 -10.86
C TYR A 98 -8.00 -2.66 -11.25
N LYS A 99 -7.03 -2.06 -11.95
CA LYS A 99 -5.82 -2.77 -12.42
C LYS A 99 -4.92 -3.21 -11.26
N VAL A 100 -4.78 -2.36 -10.25
CA VAL A 100 -4.04 -2.69 -9.04
C VAL A 100 -4.73 -3.85 -8.32
N LYS A 101 -6.06 -3.78 -8.12
CA LYS A 101 -6.85 -4.88 -7.53
C LYS A 101 -6.75 -6.18 -8.31
N PHE A 102 -6.79 -6.10 -9.63
CA PHE A 102 -6.62 -7.24 -10.52
C PHE A 102 -5.26 -7.89 -10.31
N ARG A 103 -4.17 -7.11 -10.31
CA ARG A 103 -2.80 -7.60 -10.08
C ARG A 103 -2.56 -8.12 -8.67
N LEU A 104 -3.27 -7.58 -7.68
CA LEU A 104 -3.28 -8.10 -6.32
C LEU A 104 -4.07 -9.42 -6.17
N GLY A 105 -4.77 -9.88 -7.22
CA GLY A 105 -5.59 -11.09 -7.16
C GLY A 105 -6.86 -10.94 -6.31
N ILE A 106 -7.32 -9.71 -6.07
CA ILE A 106 -8.52 -9.42 -5.26
C ILE A 106 -9.79 -9.56 -6.09
N LEU A 107 -9.70 -9.24 -7.37
CA LEU A 107 -10.76 -9.51 -8.33
C LEU A 107 -10.58 -10.93 -8.88
N PRO A 108 -11.67 -11.66 -9.16
CA PRO A 108 -11.58 -13.00 -9.73
C PRO A 108 -10.74 -12.96 -11.02
N GLN A 109 -9.62 -13.67 -11.00
CA GLN A 109 -8.83 -13.96 -12.19
C GLN A 109 -9.24 -15.34 -12.71
N ASP A 110 -9.31 -15.48 -14.03
CA ASP A 110 -9.04 -16.79 -14.61
C ASP A 110 -7.62 -17.21 -14.18
N TYR A 111 -7.53 -18.38 -13.55
CA TYR A 111 -6.39 -18.91 -12.80
C TYR A 111 -5.00 -18.55 -13.38
N GLY A 112 -4.24 -17.74 -12.65
CA GLY A 112 -2.79 -17.65 -12.85
C GLY A 112 -2.14 -16.41 -12.25
N SER A 113 -1.49 -16.59 -11.10
CA SER A 113 -0.49 -15.72 -10.45
C SER A 113 -0.97 -14.44 -9.75
N MET A 114 -1.37 -14.62 -8.48
CA MET A 114 -1.49 -13.55 -7.48
C MET A 114 -0.10 -13.04 -7.12
N CYS A 115 0.19 -11.75 -7.26
CA CYS A 115 1.48 -11.14 -6.90
C CYS A 115 2.75 -11.74 -7.56
N ASP A 116 2.67 -12.85 -8.33
CA ASP A 116 3.79 -13.60 -8.89
C ASP A 116 4.11 -13.24 -10.35
N SER A 117 3.18 -12.64 -11.10
CA SER A 117 3.37 -12.22 -12.50
C SER A 117 3.62 -10.73 -12.65
N CYS A 118 4.61 -10.27 -11.91
CA CYS A 118 5.47 -9.19 -12.34
C CYS A 118 6.76 -9.86 -12.84
#